data_AF-A0A955V448-F1
#
_entry.id   AF-A0A955V448-F1
#
_cell.length_a   1.000
_cell.length_b   1.000
_cell.length_c   1.000
_cell.angle_alpha   90.00
_cell.angle_beta   90.00
_cell.angle_gamma   90.00
#
_symmetry.space_group_name_H-M   'P 1'
#
loop_
_entity.id
_entity.type
_entity.pdbx_description
1 polymer ?
#
loop_
_entity_poly.entity_id
_entity_poly.type
_entity_poly.pdbx_seq_one_letter_code
_entity_poly.pdbx_strand_id
1 'polypeptide(L)'
;MKASLPALFLLLLVAAPAGAQPLVESGSTGALGPLAPSFDTTIPLPEDGVLHYTTVDIPVGVTVTFVRNADNTPVYLLASDDVVIRGTIDVSGKAGTATAGLGGVTHLGGVGGPGGSDGGSVNGTVAQFGLGPGGGGANNGGDTAGNGGASPIENGDRGVNALATHASTVIGEAYGDPGYVPLHGGSGGGGGYKSGAYAGSGGGGAIVIASSGTITIDGAVRANGGPDSTRGGLGGGGFIRLVAAEVSGAGVLEARGNVGEVCGTNFRGGCGGDGLIRVEAYDLTGALSENAAPGLFYTLPQAAVPYPPAERPRLTIKRANGKVPFYGAYFGHALQSPGVSLPADVTFTVELEARYVPTGYVAQVMMNAVGQERTVVMSTPLAGTFELSTATAEVTIPAGAKLGVLEAWLPNVPLPLPVTPP
;
A
#
# COMPACT_ATOMS: atom_id res chain seq x y z
N MET A 1 -67.34 -14.40 56.46
CA MET A 1 -66.49 -15.33 55.69
C MET A 1 -66.47 -14.87 54.24
N LYS A 2 -65.41 -14.20 53.81
CA LYS A 2 -65.12 -13.90 52.40
C LYS A 2 -63.69 -14.37 52.16
N ALA A 3 -63.53 -15.39 51.33
CA ALA A 3 -62.25 -16.00 51.01
C ALA A 3 -61.50 -15.16 49.98
N SER A 4 -60.20 -14.96 50.17
CA SER A 4 -59.29 -14.34 49.21
C SER A 4 -58.60 -15.44 48.38
N LEU A 5 -58.72 -15.38 47.06
CA LEU A 5 -57.93 -16.16 46.09
C LEU A 5 -56.54 -15.50 45.92
N PRO A 6 -55.42 -16.26 45.90
CA PRO A 6 -54.14 -15.71 45.45
C PRO A 6 -54.04 -15.82 43.93
N ALA A 7 -53.67 -14.72 43.28
CA ALA A 7 -53.39 -14.68 41.85
C ALA A 7 -52.03 -15.35 41.57
N LEU A 8 -52.05 -16.41 40.77
CA LEU A 8 -50.87 -17.09 40.24
C LEU A 8 -50.32 -16.26 39.07
N PHE A 9 -49.17 -15.60 39.26
CA PHE A 9 -48.47 -14.87 38.20
C PHE A 9 -47.65 -15.87 37.37
N LEU A 10 -48.10 -16.16 36.15
CA LEU A 10 -47.38 -16.99 35.18
C LEU A 10 -46.31 -16.14 34.50
N LEU A 11 -45.04 -16.38 34.82
CA LEU A 11 -43.89 -15.74 34.18
C LEU A 11 -43.69 -16.37 32.79
N LEU A 12 -44.13 -15.70 31.72
CA LEU A 12 -43.75 -16.08 30.36
C LEU A 12 -42.27 -15.73 30.14
N LEU A 13 -41.40 -16.74 30.08
CA LEU A 13 -40.07 -16.59 29.48
C LEU A 13 -40.26 -16.44 27.97
N VAL A 14 -40.14 -15.21 27.47
CA VAL A 14 -39.98 -14.97 26.03
C VAL A 14 -38.56 -15.39 25.68
N ALA A 15 -38.39 -16.54 25.03
CA ALA A 15 -37.15 -16.89 24.36
C ALA A 15 -36.93 -15.88 23.22
N ALA A 16 -36.04 -14.92 23.43
CA ALA A 16 -35.56 -14.09 22.33
C ALA A 16 -34.88 -15.02 21.32
N PRO A 17 -35.13 -14.87 20.00
CA PRO A 17 -34.35 -15.60 19.01
C PRO A 17 -32.89 -15.23 19.22
N ALA A 18 -32.05 -16.21 19.57
CA ALA A 18 -30.61 -16.07 19.44
C ALA A 18 -30.35 -15.85 17.94
N GLY A 19 -30.15 -14.59 17.55
CA GLY A 19 -29.75 -14.27 16.19
C GLY A 19 -28.41 -14.94 15.95
N ALA A 20 -28.38 -15.96 15.10
CA ALA A 20 -27.12 -16.43 14.54
C ALA A 20 -26.46 -15.21 13.89
N GLN A 21 -25.24 -14.87 14.30
CA GLN A 21 -24.50 -13.85 13.60
C GLN A 21 -24.34 -14.30 12.14
N PRO A 22 -24.46 -13.39 11.16
CA PRO A 22 -24.26 -13.77 9.78
C PRO A 22 -22.87 -14.40 9.64
N LEU A 23 -22.78 -15.50 8.89
CA LEU A 23 -21.50 -16.13 8.62
C LEU A 23 -20.62 -15.15 7.83
N VAL A 24 -19.41 -14.88 8.32
CA VAL A 24 -18.41 -14.16 7.55
C VAL A 24 -17.66 -15.19 6.72
N GLU A 25 -17.67 -15.02 5.39
CA GLU A 25 -16.89 -15.87 4.49
C GLU A 25 -15.59 -15.14 4.12
N SER A 26 -14.44 -15.68 4.53
CA SER A 26 -13.14 -15.09 4.19
C SER A 26 -12.81 -15.18 2.70
N GLY A 27 -13.44 -16.12 1.98
CA GLY A 27 -13.07 -16.49 0.61
C GLY A 27 -11.84 -17.40 0.54
N SER A 28 -11.36 -17.95 1.66
CA SER A 28 -10.28 -18.94 1.64
C SER A 28 -10.74 -20.27 1.05
N THR A 29 -9.90 -20.88 0.20
CA THR A 29 -10.10 -22.26 -0.29
C THR A 29 -9.38 -23.30 0.59
N GLY A 30 -8.55 -22.88 1.55
CA GLY A 30 -7.74 -23.77 2.38
C GLY A 30 -6.61 -24.50 1.63
N ALA A 31 -6.35 -24.17 0.37
CA ALA A 31 -5.43 -24.91 -0.50
C ALA A 31 -3.98 -24.97 0.00
N LEU A 32 -3.55 -24.03 0.83
CA LEU A 32 -2.21 -23.97 1.42
C LEU A 32 -2.10 -24.70 2.77
N GLY A 33 -3.20 -25.24 3.31
CA GLY A 33 -3.23 -25.85 4.64
C GLY A 33 -3.04 -24.82 5.77
N PRO A 34 -2.56 -25.22 6.96
CA PRO A 34 -2.32 -24.29 8.07
C PRO A 34 -0.98 -23.55 7.91
N LEU A 35 -0.96 -22.26 8.22
CA LEU A 35 0.27 -21.47 8.39
C LEU A 35 0.66 -21.41 9.86
N ALA A 36 1.66 -22.20 10.28
CA ALA A 36 2.17 -22.22 11.65
C ALA A 36 3.71 -22.30 11.71
N PRO A 37 4.43 -21.23 11.29
CA PRO A 37 5.88 -21.24 11.23
C PRO A 37 6.52 -21.26 12.64
N SER A 38 7.62 -21.98 12.81
CA SER A 38 8.38 -22.06 14.07
C SER A 38 9.58 -21.09 14.15
N PHE A 39 9.86 -20.37 13.06
CA PHE A 39 10.92 -19.37 12.93
C PHE A 39 10.52 -18.32 11.89
N ASP A 40 11.26 -17.21 11.86
CA ASP A 40 11.03 -16.13 10.90
C ASP A 40 10.92 -16.65 9.47
N THR A 41 9.83 -16.33 8.81
CA THR A 41 9.48 -16.91 7.51
C THR A 41 9.18 -15.80 6.52
N THR A 42 9.75 -15.91 5.33
CA THR A 42 9.40 -15.03 4.20
C THR A 42 8.60 -15.84 3.17
N ILE A 43 7.36 -15.42 2.92
CA ILE A 43 6.43 -16.11 2.03
C ILE A 43 6.47 -15.44 0.64
N PRO A 44 6.72 -16.20 -0.45
CA PRO A 44 6.58 -15.65 -1.80
C PRO A 44 5.11 -15.40 -2.14
N LEU A 45 4.78 -14.20 -2.60
CA LEU A 45 3.40 -13.91 -3.02
C LEU A 45 3.08 -14.58 -4.36
N PRO A 46 1.89 -15.20 -4.48
CA PRO A 46 1.37 -15.60 -5.78
C PRO A 46 1.09 -14.36 -6.65
N GLU A 47 0.90 -14.56 -7.95
CA GLU A 47 0.71 -13.47 -8.92
C GLU A 47 -0.46 -12.53 -8.56
N ASP A 48 -1.51 -13.06 -7.95
CA ASP A 48 -2.68 -12.29 -7.50
C ASP A 48 -2.58 -11.79 -6.05
N GLY A 49 -1.51 -12.13 -5.32
CA GLY A 49 -1.31 -11.78 -3.92
C GLY A 49 -2.22 -12.50 -2.92
N VAL A 50 -3.00 -13.50 -3.35
CA VAL A 50 -3.99 -14.18 -2.49
C VAL A 50 -3.48 -15.51 -1.95
N LEU A 51 -3.37 -15.58 -0.63
CA LEU A 51 -2.97 -16.78 0.11
C LEU A 51 -4.19 -17.40 0.79
N HIS A 52 -4.47 -18.67 0.44
CA HIS A 52 -5.63 -19.41 0.95
C HIS A 52 -5.21 -20.48 1.97
N TYR A 53 -5.23 -20.15 3.26
CA TYR A 53 -4.91 -21.05 4.36
C TYR A 53 -6.17 -21.63 5.02
N THR A 54 -6.01 -22.73 5.75
CA THR A 54 -7.07 -23.23 6.63
C THR A 54 -7.10 -22.41 7.93
N THR A 55 -5.94 -22.32 8.61
CA THR A 55 -5.73 -21.52 9.82
C THR A 55 -4.42 -20.76 9.70
N VAL A 56 -4.28 -19.70 10.49
CA VAL A 56 -3.01 -18.97 10.65
C VAL A 56 -2.69 -18.88 12.12
N ASP A 57 -1.53 -19.39 12.56
CA ASP A 57 -1.00 -19.20 13.91
C ASP A 57 0.43 -18.69 13.80
N ILE A 58 0.66 -17.42 14.13
CA ILE A 58 2.00 -16.83 14.15
C ILE A 58 2.48 -16.79 15.61
N PRO A 59 3.41 -17.66 16.03
CA PRO A 59 3.84 -17.74 17.43
C PRO A 59 4.63 -16.51 17.89
N VAL A 60 4.72 -16.32 19.21
CA VAL A 60 5.56 -15.27 19.82
C VAL A 60 7.01 -15.42 19.35
N GLY A 61 7.64 -14.31 18.99
CA GLY A 61 9.04 -14.28 18.52
C GLY A 61 9.23 -14.69 17.06
N VAL A 62 8.16 -15.00 16.33
CA VAL A 62 8.19 -15.29 14.89
C VAL A 62 7.72 -14.08 14.09
N THR A 63 8.46 -13.71 13.05
CA THR A 63 8.11 -12.68 12.08
C THR A 63 7.81 -13.30 10.72
N VAL A 64 6.62 -13.02 10.18
CA VAL A 64 6.26 -13.34 8.80
C VAL A 64 6.39 -12.10 7.93
N THR A 65 7.16 -12.23 6.85
CA THR A 65 7.34 -11.23 5.80
C THR A 65 6.98 -11.81 4.44
N PHE A 66 6.92 -10.98 3.40
CA PHE A 66 6.53 -11.43 2.06
C PHE A 66 7.51 -10.95 0.99
N VAL A 67 7.77 -11.82 0.01
CA VAL A 67 8.45 -11.43 -1.22
C VAL A 67 7.41 -10.87 -2.19
N ARG A 68 7.64 -9.67 -2.71
CA ARG A 68 6.80 -9.05 -3.75
C ARG A 68 6.66 -9.95 -4.97
N ASN A 69 5.50 -9.98 -5.62
CA ASN A 69 5.37 -10.54 -6.96
C ASN A 69 5.73 -9.46 -8.01
N ALA A 70 5.65 -9.82 -9.30
CA ALA A 70 6.01 -8.91 -10.39
C ALA A 70 5.11 -7.66 -10.47
N ASP A 71 3.84 -7.79 -10.07
CA ASP A 71 2.86 -6.70 -10.04
C ASP A 71 2.85 -5.93 -8.71
N ASN A 72 3.68 -6.35 -7.75
CA ASN A 72 3.73 -5.85 -6.38
C ASN A 72 2.32 -5.68 -5.77
N THR A 73 1.52 -6.74 -5.79
CA THR A 73 0.15 -6.71 -5.26
C THR A 73 0.12 -6.53 -3.72
N PRO A 74 -1.00 -6.07 -3.15
CA PRO A 74 -1.30 -6.25 -1.74
C PRO A 74 -1.25 -7.73 -1.32
N VAL A 75 -1.08 -7.97 -0.02
CA VAL A 75 -1.19 -9.30 0.59
C VAL A 75 -2.65 -9.54 0.99
N TYR A 76 -3.25 -10.62 0.49
CA TYR A 76 -4.53 -11.13 1.00
C TYR A 76 -4.26 -12.45 1.71
N LEU A 77 -4.32 -12.42 3.04
CA LEU A 77 -4.16 -13.59 3.90
C LEU A 77 -5.54 -14.08 4.34
N LEU A 78 -6.06 -15.09 3.65
CA LEU A 78 -7.41 -15.61 3.86
C LEU A 78 -7.35 -16.95 4.58
N ALA A 79 -8.13 -17.11 5.65
CA ALA A 79 -8.24 -18.34 6.43
C ALA A 79 -9.69 -18.85 6.48
N SER A 80 -9.90 -20.15 6.26
CA SER A 80 -11.25 -20.75 6.37
C SER A 80 -11.68 -20.99 7.82
N ASP A 81 -10.76 -20.82 8.76
CA ASP A 81 -10.88 -21.02 10.19
C ASP A 81 -9.96 -19.98 10.90
N ASP A 82 -9.80 -20.09 12.21
CA ASP A 82 -9.19 -19.06 13.06
C ASP A 82 -7.81 -18.55 12.61
N VAL A 83 -7.60 -17.25 12.85
CA VAL A 83 -6.32 -16.55 12.72
C VAL A 83 -5.88 -16.06 14.08
N VAL A 84 -4.67 -16.44 14.50
CA VAL A 84 -4.04 -16.03 15.75
C VAL A 84 -2.65 -15.49 15.48
N ILE A 85 -2.39 -14.23 15.86
CA ILE A 85 -1.12 -13.56 15.63
C ILE A 85 -0.55 -13.12 16.98
N ARG A 86 0.41 -13.89 17.50
CA ARG A 86 1.18 -13.55 18.71
C ARG A 86 2.58 -13.04 18.39
N GLY A 87 3.09 -13.38 17.21
CA GLY A 87 4.33 -12.85 16.65
C GLY A 87 4.12 -11.55 15.86
N THR A 88 4.81 -11.41 14.74
CA THR A 88 4.68 -10.24 13.87
C THR A 88 4.36 -10.65 12.44
N ILE A 89 3.42 -9.95 11.80
CA ILE A 89 3.32 -9.90 10.33
C ILE A 89 3.80 -8.53 9.89
N ASP A 90 4.77 -8.48 8.97
CA ASP A 90 5.43 -7.24 8.53
C ASP A 90 5.40 -7.11 7.00
N VAL A 91 4.65 -6.10 6.53
CA VAL A 91 4.60 -5.63 5.14
C VAL A 91 5.16 -4.21 5.01
N SER A 92 6.00 -3.74 5.93
CA SER A 92 6.58 -2.41 5.91
C SER A 92 7.57 -2.17 4.78
N GLY A 93 7.60 -0.91 4.32
CA GLY A 93 8.64 -0.41 3.42
C GLY A 93 10.01 -0.39 4.10
N LYS A 94 11.06 -0.26 3.30
CA LYS A 94 12.46 -0.25 3.77
C LYS A 94 13.08 1.14 3.60
N ALA A 95 14.15 1.39 4.36
CA ALA A 95 14.95 2.60 4.21
C ALA A 95 15.66 2.62 2.85
N GLY A 96 15.95 3.83 2.35
CA GLY A 96 16.92 4.02 1.26
C GLY A 96 18.31 3.50 1.63
N THR A 97 19.10 3.11 0.64
CA THR A 97 20.42 2.50 0.86
C THR A 97 21.52 3.22 0.08
N ALA A 98 22.74 3.25 0.64
CA ALA A 98 23.95 3.69 -0.07
C ALA A 98 24.49 2.60 -1.01
N THR A 99 23.58 1.94 -1.74
CA THR A 99 23.91 0.90 -2.71
C THR A 99 23.86 1.52 -4.11
N ALA A 100 24.92 1.31 -4.89
CA ALA A 100 24.92 1.71 -6.29
C ALA A 100 23.88 0.91 -7.08
N GLY A 101 23.15 1.59 -7.97
CA GLY A 101 22.22 1.01 -8.91
C GLY A 101 22.68 1.17 -10.35
N LEU A 102 21.82 0.80 -11.30
CA LEU A 102 22.08 1.01 -12.71
C LEU A 102 21.96 2.50 -13.09
N GLY A 103 22.43 2.86 -14.29
CA GLY A 103 22.26 4.22 -14.82
C GLY A 103 23.03 5.31 -14.06
N GLY A 104 24.02 4.93 -13.24
CA GLY A 104 24.80 5.85 -12.40
C GLY A 104 24.20 6.13 -11.02
N VAL A 105 23.07 5.51 -10.67
CA VAL A 105 22.50 5.65 -9.32
C VAL A 105 23.55 5.29 -8.27
N THR A 106 23.75 6.17 -7.30
CA THR A 106 24.70 6.01 -6.19
C THR A 106 24.02 5.54 -4.91
N HIS A 107 22.75 5.91 -4.74
CA HIS A 107 21.92 5.56 -3.58
C HIS A 107 20.55 5.14 -4.10
N LEU A 108 20.15 3.91 -3.80
CA LEU A 108 18.86 3.37 -4.19
C LEU A 108 17.79 3.75 -3.18
N GLY A 109 16.63 4.12 -3.71
CA GLY A 109 15.40 4.29 -2.95
C GLY A 109 15.08 3.05 -2.14
N GLY A 110 14.43 3.26 -1.00
CA GLY A 110 13.96 2.18 -0.17
C GLY A 110 12.92 1.35 -0.92
N VAL A 111 13.02 0.03 -0.79
CA VAL A 111 12.05 -0.88 -1.39
C VAL A 111 10.71 -0.73 -0.67
N GLY A 112 9.64 -0.51 -1.42
CA GLY A 112 8.28 -0.50 -0.87
C GLY A 112 7.86 -1.89 -0.36
N GLY A 113 7.00 -1.92 0.65
CA GLY A 113 6.37 -3.16 1.08
C GLY A 113 5.49 -3.77 -0.01
N PRO A 114 5.01 -5.01 0.14
CA PRO A 114 4.01 -5.59 -0.78
C PRO A 114 2.79 -4.68 -0.95
N GLY A 115 2.48 -4.26 -2.18
CA GLY A 115 1.43 -3.28 -2.45
C GLY A 115 1.84 -1.82 -2.21
N GLY A 116 3.02 -1.52 -1.68
CA GLY A 116 3.56 -0.17 -1.48
C GLY A 116 4.59 0.22 -2.55
N SER A 117 5.01 1.48 -2.60
CA SER A 117 5.87 1.99 -3.68
C SER A 117 7.31 2.24 -3.25
N ASP A 118 8.28 2.13 -4.16
CA ASP A 118 9.69 2.39 -3.85
C ASP A 118 9.98 3.88 -3.63
N GLY A 119 10.99 4.19 -2.83
CA GLY A 119 11.48 5.55 -2.60
C GLY A 119 12.29 6.13 -3.77
N GLY A 120 12.56 7.42 -3.73
CA GLY A 120 13.33 8.12 -4.76
C GLY A 120 14.84 7.86 -4.65
N SER A 121 15.46 7.42 -5.75
CA SER A 121 16.92 7.19 -5.80
C SER A 121 17.72 8.47 -6.10
N VAL A 122 19.05 8.41 -5.97
CA VAL A 122 19.96 9.56 -6.19
C VAL A 122 21.22 9.14 -6.98
N ASN A 123 21.60 9.93 -8.00
CA ASN A 123 22.83 9.74 -8.80
C ASN A 123 23.95 10.69 -8.35
N GLY A 124 24.14 10.88 -7.05
CA GLY A 124 25.21 11.72 -6.50
C GLY A 124 25.02 13.24 -6.67
N THR A 125 24.22 13.70 -7.64
CA THR A 125 23.98 15.12 -7.93
C THR A 125 22.50 15.46 -8.05
N VAL A 126 21.67 14.51 -8.47
CA VAL A 126 20.23 14.67 -8.68
C VAL A 126 19.50 13.57 -7.93
N ALA A 127 18.60 13.99 -7.04
CA ALA A 127 17.60 13.19 -6.37
C ALA A 127 16.35 13.01 -7.23
N GLN A 128 15.71 11.87 -7.07
CA GLN A 128 14.46 11.51 -7.74
C GLN A 128 13.28 11.54 -6.79
N PHE A 129 12.09 11.66 -7.37
CA PHE A 129 10.83 11.60 -6.64
C PHE A 129 10.60 10.17 -6.17
N GLY A 130 9.93 10.02 -5.03
CA GLY A 130 9.43 8.71 -4.61
C GLY A 130 8.40 8.18 -5.59
N LEU A 131 8.34 6.87 -5.79
CA LEU A 131 7.38 6.25 -6.70
C LEU A 131 5.99 6.16 -6.05
N GLY A 132 4.99 5.85 -6.85
CA GLY A 132 3.60 5.73 -6.41
C GLY A 132 2.74 6.98 -6.68
N PRO A 133 1.41 6.84 -6.54
CA PRO A 133 0.44 7.90 -6.86
C PRO A 133 0.59 9.16 -6.01
N GLY A 134 1.08 9.03 -4.79
CA GLY A 134 1.41 10.13 -3.88
C GLY A 134 2.91 10.22 -3.58
N GLY A 135 3.76 9.91 -4.56
CA GLY A 135 5.21 9.88 -4.39
C GLY A 135 5.80 11.23 -3.95
N GLY A 136 6.64 11.21 -2.92
CA GLY A 136 7.23 12.43 -2.34
C GLY A 136 8.16 13.15 -3.31
N GLY A 137 8.09 14.48 -3.32
CA GLY A 137 8.95 15.33 -4.14
C GLY A 137 10.45 15.18 -3.88
N ALA A 138 11.23 15.16 -4.97
CA ALA A 138 12.68 15.28 -4.90
C ALA A 138 13.13 16.71 -4.64
N ASN A 139 14.33 16.87 -4.09
CA ASN A 139 14.96 18.17 -3.94
C ASN A 139 16.37 18.21 -4.52
N ASN A 140 16.57 19.07 -5.52
CA ASN A 140 17.80 19.21 -6.31
C ASN A 140 18.35 20.64 -6.17
N GLY A 141 19.08 20.91 -5.09
CA GLY A 141 19.77 22.20 -4.90
C GLY A 141 20.05 22.52 -3.43
N GLY A 142 21.28 22.92 -3.11
CA GLY A 142 21.68 23.29 -1.74
C GLY A 142 21.51 22.16 -0.71
N ASP A 143 21.34 22.53 0.56
CA ASP A 143 21.18 21.61 1.71
C ASP A 143 19.74 21.06 1.87
N THR A 144 19.13 20.51 0.83
CA THR A 144 17.67 20.24 0.81
C THR A 144 17.32 18.78 1.09
N ALA A 145 16.24 18.57 1.86
CA ALA A 145 15.75 17.25 2.25
C ALA A 145 14.57 16.83 1.37
N GLY A 146 14.43 15.56 1.04
CA GLY A 146 13.31 15.04 0.25
C GLY A 146 11.97 15.16 0.98
N ASN A 147 10.88 15.27 0.24
CA ASN A 147 9.53 15.29 0.81
C ASN A 147 9.02 13.87 1.06
N GLY A 148 8.16 13.69 2.05
CA GLY A 148 7.57 12.40 2.37
C GLY A 148 6.56 11.92 1.34
N GLY A 149 6.42 10.61 1.23
CA GLY A 149 5.38 9.97 0.43
C GLY A 149 4.02 9.99 1.13
N ALA A 150 2.95 10.08 0.36
CA ALA A 150 1.60 9.99 0.89
C ALA A 150 1.20 8.54 1.20
N SER A 151 0.17 8.39 2.03
CA SER A 151 -0.62 7.17 2.13
C SER A 151 -1.88 7.31 1.26
N PRO A 152 -2.75 6.29 1.20
CA PRO A 152 -4.06 6.44 0.56
C PRO A 152 -4.91 7.57 1.13
N ILE A 153 -4.77 7.94 2.42
CA ILE A 153 -5.70 8.86 3.09
C ILE A 153 -5.04 10.14 3.62
N GLU A 154 -3.71 10.18 3.67
CA GLU A 154 -2.98 11.31 4.23
C GLU A 154 -1.81 11.71 3.33
N ASN A 155 -1.66 13.01 3.16
CA ASN A 155 -0.55 13.60 2.43
C ASN A 155 0.78 13.33 3.14
N GLY A 156 1.87 13.25 2.38
CA GLY A 156 3.20 13.39 2.94
C GLY A 156 3.51 14.84 3.31
N ASP A 157 4.48 15.02 4.19
CA ASP A 157 4.96 16.34 4.60
C ASP A 157 6.17 16.80 3.80
N ARG A 158 6.42 18.12 3.87
CA ARG A 158 7.63 18.71 3.29
C ARG A 158 8.87 18.37 4.13
N GLY A 159 9.97 18.07 3.45
CA GLY A 159 11.28 18.06 4.07
C GLY A 159 11.70 19.48 4.44
N VAL A 160 12.46 19.63 5.54
CA VAL A 160 12.92 20.95 6.01
C VAL A 160 14.44 21.11 5.92
N ASN A 161 14.87 22.24 5.39
CA ASN A 161 16.28 22.69 5.42
C ASN A 161 16.48 23.70 6.57
N ALA A 162 17.65 23.74 7.19
CA ALA A 162 18.00 24.72 8.24
C ALA A 162 17.96 26.19 7.80
N LEU A 163 17.96 26.47 6.48
CA LEU A 163 17.76 27.81 5.95
C LEU A 163 16.31 28.12 5.54
N ALA A 164 15.35 27.20 5.78
CA ALA A 164 13.90 27.34 5.53
C ALA A 164 13.47 27.85 4.13
N THR A 165 14.37 27.93 3.15
CA THR A 165 14.15 28.72 1.93
C THR A 165 13.95 27.92 0.65
N HIS A 166 14.09 26.59 0.65
CA HIS A 166 13.97 25.80 -0.59
C HIS A 166 13.47 24.37 -0.33
N ALA A 167 12.28 24.20 0.26
CA ALA A 167 11.59 22.91 0.22
C ALA A 167 10.83 22.79 -1.10
N SER A 168 11.01 21.70 -1.84
CA SER A 168 10.18 21.36 -3.00
C SER A 168 8.71 21.51 -2.60
N THR A 169 7.95 22.19 -3.45
CA THR A 169 6.53 22.43 -3.23
C THR A 169 5.70 21.16 -3.41
N VAL A 170 6.25 20.14 -4.07
CA VAL A 170 5.56 18.89 -4.43
C VAL A 170 5.64 17.91 -3.27
N ILE A 171 4.61 17.90 -2.44
CA ILE A 171 4.41 16.86 -1.43
C ILE A 171 3.74 15.65 -2.07
N GLY A 172 3.83 14.49 -1.41
CA GLY A 172 2.95 13.39 -1.75
C GLY A 172 1.51 13.76 -1.42
N GLU A 173 0.62 13.74 -2.40
CA GLU A 173 -0.83 13.92 -2.18
C GLU A 173 -1.51 12.57 -1.94
N ALA A 174 -2.47 12.51 -1.02
CA ALA A 174 -3.32 11.36 -0.78
C ALA A 174 -4.13 11.02 -2.05
N TYR A 175 -4.36 9.72 -2.26
CA TYR A 175 -4.84 9.19 -3.55
C TYR A 175 -5.98 8.17 -3.43
N GLY A 176 -6.54 8.02 -2.24
CA GLY A 176 -7.68 7.19 -1.95
C GLY A 176 -8.65 7.89 -1.00
N ASP A 177 -9.73 7.17 -0.70
CA ASP A 177 -10.76 7.59 0.21
C ASP A 177 -10.96 6.48 1.25
N PRO A 178 -10.95 6.81 2.55
CA PRO A 178 -11.08 5.82 3.63
C PRO A 178 -12.39 5.01 3.59
N GLY A 179 -13.45 5.53 2.96
CA GLY A 179 -14.72 4.84 2.77
C GLY A 179 -14.64 3.65 1.81
N TYR A 180 -13.62 3.61 0.96
CA TYR A 180 -13.36 2.53 0.02
C TYR A 180 -12.17 1.68 0.44
N VAL A 181 -12.00 0.51 -0.16
CA VAL A 181 -10.83 -0.36 0.09
C VAL A 181 -9.68 0.12 -0.81
N PRO A 182 -8.57 0.65 -0.27
CA PRO A 182 -7.42 1.01 -1.08
C PRO A 182 -6.85 -0.24 -1.76
N LEU A 183 -6.57 -0.14 -3.06
CA LEU A 183 -5.91 -1.20 -3.84
C LEU A 183 -4.38 -1.08 -3.81
N HIS A 184 -3.86 -0.02 -3.17
CA HIS A 184 -2.45 0.28 -3.07
C HIS A 184 -2.12 0.74 -1.66
N GLY A 185 -0.98 0.28 -1.14
CA GLY A 185 -0.37 0.74 0.10
C GLY A 185 0.26 2.12 -0.06
N GLY A 186 1.21 2.49 0.80
CA GLY A 186 1.86 3.79 0.84
C GLY A 186 2.78 4.09 -0.36
N SER A 187 2.94 5.37 -0.66
CA SER A 187 3.87 5.87 -1.67
C SER A 187 5.27 6.09 -1.10
N GLY A 188 6.29 6.03 -1.96
CA GLY A 188 7.68 6.25 -1.55
C GLY A 188 7.98 7.72 -1.27
N GLY A 189 8.94 7.98 -0.38
CA GLY A 189 9.47 9.32 -0.14
C GLY A 189 10.47 9.75 -1.21
N GLY A 190 10.62 11.05 -1.42
CA GLY A 190 11.58 11.63 -2.37
C GLY A 190 13.01 11.64 -1.87
N GLY A 191 13.99 11.66 -2.77
CA GLY A 191 15.39 11.84 -2.41
C GLY A 191 15.73 13.29 -2.00
N GLY A 192 16.78 13.44 -1.22
CA GLY A 192 17.37 14.73 -0.82
C GLY A 192 18.86 14.84 -1.16
N TYR A 193 19.41 16.05 -1.06
CA TYR A 193 20.80 16.36 -1.39
C TYR A 193 21.45 17.32 -0.38
N LYS A 194 22.66 16.97 0.11
CA LYS A 194 23.59 17.89 0.80
C LYS A 194 25.00 17.31 0.76
N SER A 195 25.87 17.84 -0.09
CA SER A 195 27.28 17.42 -0.18
C SER A 195 27.46 15.87 -0.13
N GLY A 196 26.49 15.15 -0.70
CA GLY A 196 26.14 13.78 -0.36
C GLY A 196 24.71 13.46 -0.83
N ALA A 197 24.43 12.19 -1.07
CA ALA A 197 23.20 11.72 -1.71
C ALA A 197 22.34 10.92 -0.71
N TYR A 198 21.06 11.27 -0.60
CA TYR A 198 20.15 10.66 0.36
C TYR A 198 18.90 10.16 -0.36
N ALA A 199 18.79 8.85 -0.49
CA ALA A 199 17.63 8.22 -1.11
C ALA A 199 16.42 8.28 -0.18
N GLY A 200 15.24 8.45 -0.77
CA GLY A 200 13.97 8.37 -0.05
C GLY A 200 13.62 6.93 0.33
N SER A 201 12.71 6.79 1.28
CA SER A 201 12.30 5.50 1.85
C SER A 201 11.10 4.91 1.10
N GLY A 202 10.95 3.58 1.11
CA GLY A 202 9.81 2.91 0.46
C GLY A 202 8.53 3.08 1.26
N GLY A 203 7.38 3.14 0.60
CA GLY A 203 6.07 3.17 1.25
C GLY A 203 5.69 1.82 1.87
N GLY A 204 4.83 1.87 2.89
CA GLY A 204 4.29 0.70 3.58
C GLY A 204 3.39 -0.13 2.68
N GLY A 205 3.37 -1.44 2.89
CA GLY A 205 2.55 -2.36 2.10
C GLY A 205 1.06 -2.31 2.43
N ALA A 206 0.27 -3.09 1.72
CA ALA A 206 -1.15 -3.30 2.00
C ALA A 206 -1.39 -4.77 2.36
N ILE A 207 -2.13 -5.01 3.45
CA ILE A 207 -2.50 -6.35 3.89
C ILE A 207 -3.97 -6.41 4.28
N VAL A 208 -4.65 -7.44 3.77
CA VAL A 208 -5.98 -7.87 4.21
C VAL A 208 -5.82 -9.22 4.91
N ILE A 209 -6.32 -9.33 6.14
CA ILE A 209 -6.41 -10.57 6.89
C ILE A 209 -7.88 -10.87 7.09
N ALA A 210 -8.33 -12.03 6.62
CA ALA A 210 -9.72 -12.43 6.75
C ALA A 210 -9.87 -13.85 7.24
N SER A 211 -10.87 -14.08 8.10
CA SER A 211 -11.16 -15.37 8.71
C SER A 211 -12.64 -15.66 8.64
N SER A 212 -13.02 -16.91 8.30
CA SER A 212 -14.40 -17.36 8.47
C SER A 212 -14.73 -17.74 9.92
N GLY A 213 -13.69 -17.86 10.77
CA GLY A 213 -13.82 -17.95 12.22
C GLY A 213 -13.55 -16.60 12.88
N THR A 214 -12.53 -16.56 13.74
CA THR A 214 -12.11 -15.38 14.49
C THR A 214 -10.73 -14.88 14.05
N ILE A 215 -10.42 -13.63 14.39
CA ILE A 215 -9.06 -13.06 14.33
C ILE A 215 -8.66 -12.62 15.74
N THR A 216 -7.58 -13.17 16.28
CA THR A 216 -6.95 -12.72 17.53
C THR A 216 -5.57 -12.12 17.26
N ILE A 217 -5.34 -10.87 17.67
CA ILE A 217 -4.06 -10.17 17.55
C ILE A 217 -3.51 -9.88 18.95
N ASP A 218 -2.50 -10.62 19.38
CA ASP A 218 -1.73 -10.39 20.62
C ASP A 218 -0.28 -9.95 20.35
N GLY A 219 0.14 -10.02 19.09
CA GLY A 219 1.44 -9.60 18.59
C GLY A 219 1.36 -8.28 17.84
N ALA A 220 1.90 -8.22 16.61
CA ALA A 220 1.86 -7.03 15.77
C ALA A 220 1.54 -7.32 14.30
N VAL A 221 0.81 -6.41 13.66
CA VAL A 221 0.70 -6.32 12.19
C VAL A 221 1.19 -4.95 11.76
N ARG A 222 2.21 -4.93 10.89
CA ARG A 222 2.90 -3.70 10.47
C ARG A 222 2.82 -3.48 8.97
N ALA A 223 2.39 -2.29 8.61
CA ALA A 223 2.35 -1.72 7.28
C ALA A 223 2.99 -0.32 7.28
N ASN A 224 3.98 -0.08 8.14
CA ASN A 224 4.66 1.21 8.23
C ASN A 224 5.43 1.55 6.94
N GLY A 225 5.52 2.83 6.63
CA GLY A 225 6.50 3.35 5.69
C GLY A 225 7.92 3.06 6.15
N GLY A 226 8.83 3.04 5.18
CA GLY A 226 10.25 2.86 5.43
C GLY A 226 10.81 4.03 6.25
N PRO A 227 11.71 3.74 7.22
CA PRO A 227 12.35 4.79 8.00
C PRO A 227 13.39 5.54 7.15
N ASP A 228 13.61 6.81 7.46
CA ASP A 228 14.67 7.59 6.83
C ASP A 228 16.03 7.33 7.51
N SER A 229 17.10 7.49 6.73
CA SER A 229 18.47 7.46 7.20
C SER A 229 19.01 8.83 7.60
N THR A 230 18.48 9.96 7.09
CA THR A 230 18.82 11.34 7.51
C THR A 230 18.01 12.45 6.81
N ARG A 231 17.98 12.47 5.46
CA ARG A 231 17.45 13.56 4.62
C ARG A 231 16.57 13.08 3.47
N GLY A 232 16.39 11.78 3.32
CA GLY A 232 15.43 11.24 2.37
C GLY A 232 14.02 11.40 2.94
N GLY A 233 13.04 11.69 2.09
CA GLY A 233 11.66 11.64 2.50
C GLY A 233 11.31 10.25 3.04
N LEU A 234 10.48 10.20 4.09
CA LEU A 234 9.96 8.95 4.62
C LEU A 234 8.86 8.43 3.69
N GLY A 235 8.67 7.10 3.68
CA GLY A 235 7.58 6.49 2.94
C GLY A 235 6.25 6.68 3.68
N GLY A 236 5.16 6.81 2.93
CA GLY A 236 3.82 6.82 3.52
C GLY A 236 3.47 5.47 4.16
N GLY A 237 2.62 5.52 5.18
CA GLY A 237 2.02 4.35 5.80
C GLY A 237 1.12 3.59 4.82
N GLY A 238 0.97 2.31 5.10
CA GLY A 238 0.27 1.36 4.26
C GLY A 238 -1.21 1.18 4.60
N PHE A 239 -1.73 -0.01 4.34
CA PHE A 239 -3.11 -0.37 4.64
C PHE A 239 -3.18 -1.70 5.39
N ILE A 240 -3.93 -1.73 6.50
CA ILE A 240 -4.25 -2.96 7.23
C ILE A 240 -5.76 -3.11 7.25
N ARG A 241 -6.28 -4.24 6.79
CA ARG A 241 -7.71 -4.60 6.89
C ARG A 241 -7.87 -5.92 7.61
N LEU A 242 -8.71 -5.96 8.63
CA LEU A 242 -9.15 -7.19 9.31
C LEU A 242 -10.63 -7.43 8.99
N VAL A 243 -10.99 -8.68 8.66
CA VAL A 243 -12.38 -9.08 8.37
C VAL A 243 -12.68 -10.42 9.02
N ALA A 244 -13.55 -10.45 10.03
CA ALA A 244 -13.99 -11.69 10.69
C ALA A 244 -15.34 -11.48 11.39
N ALA A 245 -15.95 -12.55 11.92
CA ALA A 245 -17.13 -12.38 12.77
C ALA A 245 -16.74 -11.70 14.10
N GLU A 246 -15.63 -12.16 14.69
CA GLU A 246 -15.03 -11.58 15.89
C GLU A 246 -13.56 -11.21 15.63
N VAL A 247 -13.19 -10.00 16.06
CA VAL A 247 -11.79 -9.56 16.13
C VAL A 247 -11.46 -9.28 17.59
N SER A 248 -10.35 -9.82 18.09
CA SER A 248 -9.95 -9.64 19.48
C SER A 248 -8.44 -9.52 19.71
N GLY A 249 -8.06 -9.27 20.97
CA GLY A 249 -6.68 -9.30 21.44
C GLY A 249 -6.18 -7.96 22.03
N ALA A 250 -4.89 -7.93 22.38
CA ALA A 250 -4.22 -6.76 22.96
C ALA A 250 -2.94 -6.35 22.22
N GLY A 251 -2.76 -6.85 21.00
CA GLY A 251 -1.63 -6.56 20.14
C GLY A 251 -1.70 -5.21 19.45
N VAL A 252 -0.79 -5.01 18.49
CA VAL A 252 -0.56 -3.72 17.83
C VAL A 252 -0.87 -3.78 16.34
N LEU A 253 -1.63 -2.81 15.84
CA LEU A 253 -1.79 -2.54 14.41
C LEU A 253 -1.11 -1.22 14.06
N GLU A 254 -0.18 -1.26 13.11
CA GLU A 254 0.73 -0.14 12.82
C GLU A 254 0.78 0.12 11.31
N ALA A 255 0.30 1.29 10.88
CA ALA A 255 0.35 1.73 9.48
C ALA A 255 0.93 3.15 9.40
N ARG A 256 2.04 3.42 10.07
CA ARG A 256 2.60 4.77 10.20
C ARG A 256 3.35 5.21 8.94
N GLY A 257 3.23 6.47 8.57
CA GLY A 257 4.18 7.19 7.70
C GLY A 257 5.41 7.69 8.46
N ASN A 258 5.54 7.25 9.73
CA ASN A 258 6.54 7.65 10.71
C ASN A 258 6.46 9.14 11.09
N VAL A 259 5.24 9.70 11.15
CA VAL A 259 5.01 11.02 11.74
C VAL A 259 5.50 11.02 13.21
N GLY A 260 6.38 11.96 13.55
CA GLY A 260 6.87 12.12 14.93
C GLY A 260 8.21 11.46 15.27
N GLU A 261 8.78 10.61 14.42
CA GLU A 261 10.14 10.09 14.62
C GLU A 261 11.16 10.94 13.85
N VAL A 262 11.53 12.08 14.44
CA VAL A 262 12.53 13.05 13.95
C VAL A 262 12.33 13.58 12.51
N CYS A 263 11.30 13.20 11.77
CA CYS A 263 10.99 13.78 10.46
C CYS A 263 10.50 15.24 10.59
N GLY A 264 10.61 16.04 9.52
CA GLY A 264 10.13 17.43 9.52
C GLY A 264 10.87 18.39 10.48
N THR A 265 11.99 17.96 11.07
CA THR A 265 12.87 18.79 11.90
C THR A 265 14.16 19.18 11.15
N ASN A 266 14.88 20.20 11.63
CA ASN A 266 16.04 20.77 10.92
C ASN A 266 16.96 19.69 10.32
N PHE A 267 17.14 19.78 9.00
CA PHE A 267 17.98 18.87 8.20
C PHE A 267 17.43 17.46 7.99
N ARG A 268 16.11 17.28 8.03
CA ARG A 268 15.50 15.96 7.87
C ARG A 268 14.41 15.92 6.81
N GLY A 269 14.22 14.72 6.27
CA GLY A 269 13.19 14.42 5.29
C GLY A 269 11.79 14.72 5.81
N GLY A 270 10.88 14.93 4.87
CA GLY A 270 9.46 15.05 5.17
C GLY A 270 8.90 13.74 5.69
N CYS A 271 8.01 13.83 6.67
CA CYS A 271 7.26 12.67 7.19
C CYS A 271 6.39 12.07 6.09
N GLY A 272 6.24 10.75 6.06
CA GLY A 272 5.21 10.14 5.24
C GLY A 272 3.83 10.36 5.87
N GLY A 273 2.77 10.35 5.07
CA GLY A 273 1.41 10.35 5.60
C GLY A 273 1.10 9.03 6.31
N ASP A 274 0.35 9.03 7.42
CA ASP A 274 -0.08 7.80 8.07
C ASP A 274 -1.14 7.08 7.23
N GLY A 275 -1.09 5.76 7.31
CA GLY A 275 -1.89 4.81 6.57
C GLY A 275 -3.28 4.57 7.16
N LEU A 276 -3.97 3.59 6.59
CA LEU A 276 -5.35 3.26 6.94
C LEU A 276 -5.38 1.92 7.69
N ILE A 277 -6.12 1.84 8.79
CA ILE A 277 -6.39 0.61 9.55
C ILE A 277 -7.91 0.40 9.60
N ARG A 278 -8.41 -0.67 9.00
CA ARG A 278 -9.83 -0.96 8.93
C ARG A 278 -10.15 -2.30 9.56
N VAL A 279 -11.04 -2.31 10.54
CA VAL A 279 -11.44 -3.53 11.25
C VAL A 279 -12.93 -3.75 11.03
N GLU A 280 -13.26 -4.88 10.41
CA GLU A 280 -14.63 -5.25 10.07
C GLU A 280 -15.04 -6.49 10.84
N ALA A 281 -15.92 -6.31 11.83
CA ALA A 281 -16.36 -7.38 12.72
C ALA A 281 -17.78 -7.10 13.24
N TYR A 282 -18.49 -8.16 13.63
CA TYR A 282 -19.72 -8.02 14.41
C TYR A 282 -19.40 -7.80 15.87
N ASP A 283 -18.39 -8.52 16.39
CA ASP A 283 -17.89 -8.37 17.75
C ASP A 283 -16.42 -7.95 17.73
N LEU A 284 -16.12 -6.88 18.47
CA LEU A 284 -14.77 -6.40 18.72
C LEU A 284 -14.52 -6.47 20.22
N THR A 285 -13.62 -7.34 20.66
CA THR A 285 -13.31 -7.54 22.08
C THR A 285 -11.83 -7.30 22.36
N GLY A 286 -11.46 -6.75 23.52
CA GLY A 286 -10.07 -6.46 23.87
C GLY A 286 -9.64 -5.01 23.67
N ALA A 287 -8.34 -4.78 23.55
CA ALA A 287 -7.71 -3.46 23.59
C ALA A 287 -6.54 -3.38 22.60
N LEU A 288 -6.84 -3.54 21.31
CA LEU A 288 -5.85 -3.37 20.25
C LEU A 288 -5.24 -1.97 20.34
N SER A 289 -3.90 -1.90 20.33
CA SER A 289 -3.18 -0.64 20.21
C SER A 289 -3.05 -0.29 18.74
N GLU A 290 -3.67 0.82 18.35
CA GLU A 290 -3.73 1.23 16.95
C GLU A 290 -2.90 2.50 16.76
N ASN A 291 -2.05 2.46 15.74
CA ASN A 291 -1.02 3.44 15.51
C ASN A 291 -1.05 3.88 14.05
N ALA A 292 -2.07 4.67 13.72
CA ALA A 292 -2.25 5.40 12.47
C ALA A 292 -3.04 6.71 12.76
N ALA A 293 -2.60 7.87 12.27
CA ALA A 293 -3.43 9.08 12.23
C ALA A 293 -4.55 8.96 11.16
N PRO A 294 -5.62 9.76 11.25
CA PRO A 294 -7.02 9.35 11.52
C PRO A 294 -7.59 8.28 10.55
N GLY A 295 -6.96 7.11 10.49
CA GLY A 295 -7.25 6.05 9.54
C GLY A 295 -8.02 4.87 10.09
N LEU A 296 -8.65 4.99 11.26
CA LEU A 296 -9.35 3.88 11.90
C LEU A 296 -10.83 3.82 11.51
N PHE A 297 -11.27 2.69 10.96
CA PHE A 297 -12.65 2.48 10.56
C PHE A 297 -13.18 1.14 11.08
N TYR A 298 -14.27 1.20 11.84
CA TYR A 298 -15.07 0.05 12.22
C TYR A 298 -16.34 -0.01 11.39
N THR A 299 -16.59 -1.15 10.76
CA THR A 299 -17.79 -1.36 9.95
C THR A 299 -18.19 -2.84 9.97
N LEU A 300 -19.36 -3.15 9.40
CA LEU A 300 -19.79 -4.54 9.22
C LEU A 300 -18.86 -5.28 8.25
N PRO A 301 -18.63 -6.59 8.47
CA PRO A 301 -17.87 -7.43 7.55
C PRO A 301 -18.36 -7.30 6.10
N GLN A 302 -17.44 -6.99 5.19
CA GLN A 302 -17.64 -7.04 3.74
C GLN A 302 -16.72 -8.10 3.11
N ALA A 303 -16.91 -8.42 1.83
CA ALA A 303 -16.04 -9.35 1.13
C ALA A 303 -14.55 -8.96 1.30
N ALA A 304 -13.74 -9.92 1.76
CA ALA A 304 -12.31 -9.71 2.05
C ALA A 304 -11.53 -9.34 0.78
N VAL A 305 -11.86 -10.00 -0.32
CA VAL A 305 -11.44 -9.60 -1.66
C VAL A 305 -12.64 -8.90 -2.32
N PRO A 306 -12.60 -7.57 -2.50
CA PRO A 306 -13.77 -6.83 -2.99
C PRO A 306 -14.12 -7.14 -4.45
N TYR A 307 -13.26 -7.84 -5.20
CA TYR A 307 -13.53 -8.25 -6.57
C TYR A 307 -13.02 -9.68 -6.77
N PRO A 308 -13.75 -10.56 -7.48
CA PRO A 308 -13.21 -11.85 -7.85
C PRO A 308 -11.95 -11.65 -8.71
N PRO A 309 -10.98 -12.60 -8.70
CA PRO A 309 -9.71 -12.42 -9.41
C PRO A 309 -9.85 -12.03 -10.89
N ALA A 310 -10.89 -12.56 -11.56
CA ALA A 310 -11.18 -12.26 -12.96
C ALA A 310 -11.67 -10.82 -13.20
N GLU A 311 -12.22 -10.16 -12.18
CA GLU A 311 -12.85 -8.83 -12.26
C GLU A 311 -12.09 -7.75 -11.47
N ARG A 312 -10.85 -8.05 -11.06
CA ARG A 312 -10.06 -7.11 -10.27
C ARG A 312 -9.74 -5.85 -11.09
N PRO A 313 -10.10 -4.66 -10.61
CA PRO A 313 -9.76 -3.40 -11.27
C PRO A 313 -8.24 -3.27 -11.43
N ARG A 314 -7.79 -3.02 -12.67
CA ARG A 314 -6.37 -2.81 -12.97
C ARG A 314 -6.17 -1.75 -14.03
N LEU A 315 -5.04 -1.06 -13.92
CA LEU A 315 -4.46 -0.24 -14.99
C LEU A 315 -3.07 -0.79 -15.31
N THR A 316 -2.79 -1.01 -16.59
CA THR A 316 -1.52 -1.60 -17.06
C THR A 316 -0.94 -0.78 -18.19
N ILE A 317 0.37 -0.54 -18.16
CA ILE A 317 1.11 -0.03 -19.31
C ILE A 317 1.32 -1.19 -20.29
N LYS A 318 0.52 -1.23 -21.36
CA LYS A 318 0.54 -2.35 -22.30
C LYS A 318 1.75 -2.28 -23.22
N ARG A 319 2.06 -1.08 -23.72
CA ARG A 319 3.21 -0.81 -24.57
C ARG A 319 3.81 0.55 -24.28
N ALA A 320 5.13 0.64 -24.44
CA ALA A 320 5.86 1.89 -24.51
C ALA A 320 6.64 1.90 -25.83
N ASN A 321 6.32 2.82 -26.74
CA ASN A 321 6.93 2.91 -28.07
C ASN A 321 6.86 1.58 -28.86
N GLY A 322 5.69 0.94 -28.87
CA GLY A 322 5.46 -0.35 -29.52
C GLY A 322 6.09 -1.57 -28.84
N LYS A 323 6.88 -1.40 -27.77
CA LYS A 323 7.49 -2.49 -26.98
C LYS A 323 6.63 -2.86 -25.78
N VAL A 324 6.47 -4.17 -25.53
CA VAL A 324 5.81 -4.67 -24.33
C VAL A 324 6.81 -4.59 -23.16
N PRO A 325 6.49 -3.89 -22.05
CA PRO A 325 7.35 -3.88 -20.89
C PRO A 325 7.56 -5.30 -20.36
N PHE A 326 8.80 -5.66 -20.06
CA PHE A 326 9.08 -6.87 -19.32
C PHE A 326 8.94 -6.58 -17.83
N TYR A 327 7.91 -7.15 -17.22
CA TYR A 327 7.77 -7.18 -15.78
C TYR A 327 8.53 -8.38 -15.26
N GLY A 328 9.86 -8.28 -15.24
CA GLY A 328 10.67 -9.25 -14.50
C GLY A 328 10.22 -9.29 -13.05
N ALA A 329 10.59 -10.34 -12.31
CA ALA A 329 10.21 -10.42 -10.92
C ALA A 329 10.87 -9.28 -10.11
N TYR A 330 10.15 -8.19 -9.92
CA TYR A 330 10.57 -6.98 -9.22
C TYR A 330 10.60 -7.22 -7.70
N PHE A 331 11.48 -8.13 -7.28
CA PHE A 331 11.70 -8.44 -5.87
C PHE A 331 12.44 -7.31 -5.14
N GLY A 332 13.15 -6.46 -5.89
CA GLY A 332 13.91 -5.31 -5.40
C GLY A 332 13.53 -4.02 -6.11
N HIS A 333 14.33 -2.96 -5.93
CA HIS A 333 14.01 -1.62 -6.41
C HIS A 333 13.95 -1.55 -7.95
N ALA A 334 12.98 -0.81 -8.50
CA ALA A 334 12.71 -0.76 -9.96
C ALA A 334 13.93 -0.39 -10.85
N LEU A 335 14.90 0.38 -10.33
CA LEU A 335 16.13 0.77 -11.05
C LEU A 335 17.26 -0.29 -11.04
N GLN A 336 17.01 -1.50 -10.55
CA GLN A 336 18.00 -2.58 -10.55
C GLN A 336 17.89 -3.49 -11.78
N SER A 337 16.76 -3.46 -12.51
CA SER A 337 16.55 -4.27 -13.73
C SER A 337 15.73 -3.49 -14.76
N PRO A 338 16.29 -3.14 -15.94
CA PRO A 338 15.55 -2.38 -16.95
C PRO A 338 14.40 -3.21 -17.55
N GLY A 339 13.17 -2.68 -17.51
CA GLY A 339 11.99 -3.34 -18.08
C GLY A 339 11.83 -3.19 -19.59
N VAL A 340 12.40 -2.13 -20.18
CA VAL A 340 12.40 -1.87 -21.62
C VAL A 340 13.55 -0.93 -21.99
N SER A 341 14.09 -1.06 -23.20
CA SER A 341 15.04 -0.09 -23.76
C SER A 341 14.35 0.75 -24.83
N LEU A 342 14.45 2.06 -24.72
CA LEU A 342 13.86 3.03 -25.65
C LEU A 342 14.97 3.91 -26.26
N PRO A 343 14.79 4.41 -27.50
CA PRO A 343 15.70 5.41 -28.07
C PRO A 343 15.76 6.65 -27.17
N ALA A 344 16.93 7.27 -27.00
CA ALA A 344 17.06 8.48 -26.20
C ALA A 344 16.38 9.68 -26.88
N ASP A 345 15.95 10.66 -26.09
CA ASP A 345 15.51 11.99 -26.52
C ASP A 345 14.36 11.98 -27.55
N VAL A 346 13.51 10.95 -27.50
CA VAL A 346 12.32 10.84 -28.35
C VAL A 346 11.04 11.02 -27.54
N THR A 347 10.05 11.62 -28.18
CA THR A 347 8.65 11.50 -27.77
C THR A 347 8.11 10.17 -28.27
N PHE A 348 7.40 9.46 -27.41
CA PHE A 348 6.81 8.17 -27.73
C PHE A 348 5.44 7.99 -27.05
N THR A 349 4.62 7.18 -27.67
CA THR A 349 3.30 6.82 -27.15
C THR A 349 3.42 5.72 -26.09
N VAL A 350 2.78 5.96 -24.95
CA VAL A 350 2.46 4.99 -23.91
C VAL A 350 1.03 4.52 -24.14
N GLU A 351 0.84 3.22 -24.32
CA GLU A 351 -0.47 2.59 -24.48
C GLU A 351 -0.92 1.98 -23.15
N LEU A 352 -2.07 2.40 -22.65
CA LEU A 352 -2.68 1.94 -21.40
C LEU A 352 -3.84 0.98 -21.69
N GLU A 353 -3.92 -0.09 -20.91
CA GLU A 353 -5.06 -1.02 -20.85
C GLU A 353 -5.64 -0.94 -19.44
N ALA A 354 -6.93 -0.67 -19.30
CA ALA A 354 -7.64 -0.74 -18.04
C ALA A 354 -8.73 -1.82 -18.10
N ARG A 355 -8.91 -2.55 -17.00
CA ARG A 355 -9.97 -3.57 -16.84
C ARG A 355 -10.73 -3.32 -15.56
N TYR A 356 -12.05 -3.37 -15.63
CA TYR A 356 -12.96 -3.12 -14.51
C TYR A 356 -12.71 -1.75 -13.85
N VAL A 357 -12.32 -0.77 -14.67
CA VAL A 357 -12.13 0.63 -14.31
C VAL A 357 -13.16 1.45 -15.09
N PRO A 358 -13.91 2.35 -14.45
CA PRO A 358 -14.85 3.22 -15.16
C PRO A 358 -14.18 3.96 -16.34
N THR A 359 -14.87 4.00 -17.48
CA THR A 359 -14.42 4.73 -18.67
C THR A 359 -14.49 6.25 -18.44
N GLY A 360 -13.79 7.03 -19.27
CA GLY A 360 -13.81 8.50 -19.22
C GLY A 360 -12.82 9.11 -18.23
N TYR A 361 -12.25 8.31 -17.33
CA TYR A 361 -11.16 8.76 -16.45
C TYR A 361 -9.86 8.96 -17.23
N VAL A 362 -9.04 9.89 -16.74
CA VAL A 362 -7.75 10.27 -17.33
C VAL A 362 -6.64 9.85 -16.37
N ALA A 363 -5.71 9.03 -16.86
CA ALA A 363 -4.59 8.54 -16.05
C ALA A 363 -3.44 9.55 -16.05
N GLN A 364 -2.76 9.63 -14.91
CA GLN A 364 -1.47 10.31 -14.78
C GLN A 364 -0.37 9.34 -15.18
N VAL A 365 0.40 9.65 -16.23
CA VAL A 365 1.57 8.89 -16.63
C VAL A 365 2.82 9.65 -16.20
N MET A 366 3.62 9.03 -15.34
CA MET A 366 4.78 9.63 -14.69
C MET A 366 6.05 8.97 -15.18
N MET A 367 7.06 9.77 -15.52
CA MET A 367 8.40 9.28 -15.87
C MET A 367 9.44 9.83 -14.89
N ASN A 368 10.09 8.91 -14.19
CA ASN A 368 11.16 9.17 -13.23
C ASN A 368 12.50 8.74 -13.82
N ALA A 369 13.15 9.62 -14.59
CA ALA A 369 14.47 9.37 -15.15
C ALA A 369 15.60 9.72 -14.17
N VAL A 370 16.65 8.91 -14.16
CA VAL A 370 17.85 9.13 -13.35
C VAL A 370 18.56 10.38 -13.86
N GLY A 371 18.83 11.33 -12.97
CA GLY A 371 19.51 12.57 -13.32
C GLY A 371 18.58 13.65 -13.91
N GLN A 372 17.27 13.44 -13.92
CA GLN A 372 16.31 14.32 -14.59
C GLN A 372 15.16 14.68 -13.64
N GLU A 373 14.48 15.78 -13.93
CA GLU A 373 13.21 16.10 -13.26
C GLU A 373 12.10 15.10 -13.67
N ARG A 374 11.16 14.85 -12.76
CA ARG A 374 9.99 14.01 -13.06
C ARG A 374 9.16 14.68 -14.15
N THR A 375 8.79 13.90 -15.15
CA THR A 375 7.79 14.29 -16.14
C THR A 375 6.44 13.68 -15.76
N VAL A 376 5.38 14.48 -15.80
CA VAL A 376 3.99 14.01 -15.62
C VAL A 376 3.18 14.46 -16.82
N VAL A 377 2.50 13.50 -17.47
CA VAL A 377 1.59 13.77 -18.58
C VAL A 377 0.24 13.10 -18.32
N MET A 378 -0.81 13.66 -18.89
CA MET A 378 -2.17 13.10 -18.81
C MET A 378 -2.44 12.24 -20.03
N SER A 379 -3.10 11.10 -19.84
CA SER A 379 -3.57 10.27 -20.95
C SER A 379 -4.79 10.88 -21.65
N THR A 380 -5.16 10.33 -22.81
CA THR A 380 -6.53 10.43 -23.29
C THR A 380 -7.49 9.81 -22.27
N PRO A 381 -8.78 10.19 -22.25
CA PRO A 381 -9.76 9.47 -21.45
C PRO A 381 -9.81 7.97 -21.81
N LEU A 382 -10.02 7.11 -20.82
CA LEU A 382 -10.24 5.68 -21.03
C LEU A 382 -11.46 5.46 -21.93
N ALA A 383 -11.24 4.85 -23.10
CA ALA A 383 -12.27 4.56 -24.09
C ALA A 383 -12.42 3.05 -24.31
N GLY A 384 -13.67 2.57 -24.40
CA GLY A 384 -13.99 1.14 -24.50
C GLY A 384 -15.21 0.79 -23.63
N THR A 385 -15.14 -0.33 -22.94
CA THR A 385 -16.15 -0.76 -21.96
C THR A 385 -15.58 -0.77 -20.55
N PHE A 386 -16.42 -1.08 -19.55
CA PHE A 386 -15.97 -1.25 -18.17
C PHE A 386 -14.99 -2.43 -18.03
N GLU A 387 -15.26 -3.55 -18.72
CA GLU A 387 -14.44 -4.76 -18.68
C GLU A 387 -13.08 -4.55 -19.37
N LEU A 388 -13.04 -3.71 -20.41
CA LEU A 388 -11.82 -3.39 -21.13
C LEU A 388 -11.90 -2.01 -21.78
N SER A 389 -11.03 -1.10 -21.33
CA SER A 389 -10.83 0.21 -21.96
C SER A 389 -9.34 0.49 -22.18
N THR A 390 -9.08 1.45 -23.06
CA THR A 390 -7.71 1.83 -23.44
C THR A 390 -7.55 3.34 -23.44
N ALA A 391 -6.32 3.80 -23.21
CA ALA A 391 -5.93 5.19 -23.32
C ALA A 391 -4.49 5.31 -23.83
N THR A 392 -4.11 6.49 -24.30
CA THR A 392 -2.73 6.76 -24.73
C THR A 392 -2.20 8.03 -24.10
N ALA A 393 -0.89 8.11 -23.88
CA ALA A 393 -0.22 9.32 -23.44
C ALA A 393 1.10 9.50 -24.20
N GLU A 394 1.42 10.74 -24.58
CA GLU A 394 2.70 11.06 -25.21
C GLU A 394 3.72 11.45 -24.14
N VAL A 395 4.78 10.65 -24.01
CA VAL A 395 5.87 10.87 -23.04
C VAL A 395 7.15 11.18 -23.80
N THR A 396 7.90 12.17 -23.33
CA THR A 396 9.22 12.49 -23.89
C THR A 396 10.32 12.04 -22.94
N ILE A 397 11.33 11.35 -23.46
CA ILE A 397 12.54 11.05 -22.69
C ILE A 397 13.38 12.33 -22.59
N PRO A 398 13.67 12.87 -21.39
CA PRO A 398 14.52 14.05 -21.24
C PRO A 398 15.93 13.81 -21.76
N ALA A 399 16.51 14.87 -22.31
CA ALA A 399 17.87 14.89 -22.85
C ALA A 399 18.87 14.29 -21.87
N GLY A 400 19.57 13.23 -22.29
CA GLY A 400 20.63 12.59 -21.48
C GLY A 400 20.14 11.63 -20.40
N ALA A 401 18.83 11.32 -20.33
CA ALA A 401 18.32 10.23 -19.51
C ALA A 401 18.89 8.89 -19.99
N LYS A 402 19.44 8.10 -19.06
CA LYS A 402 20.00 6.76 -19.36
C LYS A 402 19.15 5.62 -18.83
N LEU A 403 18.35 5.88 -17.80
CA LEU A 403 17.51 4.91 -17.11
C LEU A 403 16.37 5.65 -16.40
N GLY A 404 15.23 4.99 -16.22
CA GLY A 404 14.13 5.55 -15.45
C GLY A 404 13.03 4.53 -15.18
N VAL A 405 12.01 4.98 -14.45
CA VAL A 405 10.77 4.23 -14.19
C VAL A 405 9.61 4.97 -14.85
N LEU A 406 8.71 4.22 -15.49
CA LEU A 406 7.45 4.72 -16.04
C LEU A 406 6.30 4.13 -15.22
N GLU A 407 5.40 5.00 -14.75
CA GLU A 407 4.26 4.62 -13.91
C GLU A 407 2.98 5.23 -14.49
N ALA A 408 1.84 4.57 -14.24
CA ALA A 408 0.53 5.09 -14.61
C ALA A 408 -0.43 4.92 -13.43
N TRP A 409 -1.07 6.01 -13.02
CA TRP A 409 -1.92 6.04 -11.84
C TRP A 409 -3.27 6.71 -12.13
N LEU A 410 -4.30 6.19 -11.46
CA LEU A 410 -5.65 6.73 -11.44
C LEU A 410 -6.05 6.97 -9.97
N PRO A 411 -5.74 8.16 -9.42
CA PRO A 411 -6.10 8.47 -8.04
C PRO A 411 -7.62 8.71 -7.93
N ASN A 412 -8.20 8.39 -6.78
CA ASN A 412 -9.58 8.75 -6.41
C ASN A 412 -10.66 8.30 -7.41
N VAL A 413 -10.52 7.11 -7.99
CA VAL A 413 -11.57 6.51 -8.84
C VAL A 413 -12.52 5.68 -7.98
N PRO A 414 -13.79 6.09 -7.83
CA PRO A 414 -14.80 5.26 -7.17
C PRO A 414 -15.02 4.03 -8.04
N LEU A 415 -14.75 2.86 -7.46
CA LEU A 415 -15.01 1.60 -8.13
C LEU A 415 -16.45 1.16 -7.80
N PRO A 416 -17.20 0.60 -8.78
CA PRO A 416 -18.50 0.03 -8.50
C PRO A 416 -18.36 -1.02 -7.39
N LEU A 417 -19.30 -1.04 -6.44
CA LEU A 417 -19.35 -2.12 -5.47
C LEU A 417 -19.50 -3.45 -6.23
N PRO A 418 -18.78 -4.52 -5.82
CA PRO A 418 -19.09 -5.84 -6.34
C PRO A 418 -20.58 -6.10 -6.17
N VAL A 419 -21.24 -6.53 -7.24
CA VAL A 419 -22.59 -7.09 -7.14
C VAL A 419 -22.47 -8.31 -6.23
N THR A 420 -22.92 -8.20 -4.98
CA THR A 420 -23.06 -9.35 -4.09
C THR A 420 -23.97 -10.36 -4.80
N PRO A 421 -23.54 -11.62 -5.01
CA PRO A 421 -24.50 -12.66 -5.35
C PRO A 421 -25.55 -12.72 -4.23
N PRO A 422 -26.83 -12.93 -4.58
CA PRO A 422 -27.91 -13.02 -3.61
C PRO A 422 -27.73 -14.17 -2.61
#